data_AF-A0A7Y4DUI1-F1
#
_entry.id   AF-A0A7Y4DUI1-F1
#
_cell.length_a   1.000
_cell.length_b   1.000
_cell.length_c   1.000
_cell.angle_alpha   90.00
_cell.angle_beta   90.00
_cell.angle_gamma   90.00
#
_symmetry.space_group_name_H-M   'P 1'
#
loop_
_entity.id
_entity.type
_entity.pdbx_description
1 polymer ?
#
loop_
_entity_poly.entity_id
_entity_poly.type
_entity_poly.pdbx_seq_one_letter_code
_entity_poly.pdbx_strand_id
1 'polypeptide(L)'
;MSVTRSNLVQAYDGEYYRCLTGPYRKYEDANQVARYASKFLGIDVFVREGQIVKQTSSKLNSSAQSKQRAIPSNETVEPIITNRTTIGDLSYFIPVFHGNSFSFYHEKDKSWNRFTYSEAVSACESLNAKLVNKDDLERLSKHESLETWPQILPYWIEGGYVRNFKGEEYSSTKNSKLYLRCRQPLNI
;
A
#
# COMPACT_ATOMS: atom_id res chain seq x y z
N MET A 1 -13.07 -2.73 2.92
CA MET A 1 -14.02 -3.84 3.04
C MET A 1 -13.29 -5.13 2.73
N SER A 2 -13.11 -6.01 3.72
CA SER A 2 -12.49 -7.33 3.52
C SER A 2 -13.52 -8.24 2.85
N VAL A 3 -13.17 -8.81 1.69
CA VAL A 3 -14.04 -9.70 0.94
C VAL A 3 -13.97 -11.08 1.58
N THR A 4 -15.04 -11.52 2.25
CA THR A 4 -15.16 -12.89 2.75
C THR A 4 -15.41 -13.85 1.59
N ARG A 5 -14.91 -15.09 1.68
CA ARG A 5 -15.10 -16.14 0.64
C ARG A 5 -16.57 -16.36 0.25
N SER A 6 -17.50 -16.04 1.15
CA SER A 6 -18.95 -16.13 0.93
C SER A 6 -19.51 -15.14 -0.09
N ASN A 7 -18.76 -14.08 -0.43
CA ASN A 7 -19.19 -13.03 -1.36
C ASN A 7 -18.51 -13.13 -2.74
N LEU A 8 -17.75 -14.21 -2.97
CA LEU A 8 -17.10 -14.46 -4.24
C LEU A 8 -18.03 -15.28 -5.12
N VAL A 9 -18.51 -14.68 -6.20
CA VAL A 9 -19.26 -15.40 -7.23
C VAL A 9 -18.31 -15.70 -8.37
N GLN A 10 -18.05 -17.00 -8.61
CA GLN A 10 -17.35 -17.44 -9.80
C GLN A 10 -18.36 -17.48 -10.95
N ALA A 11 -18.22 -16.57 -11.90
CA ALA A 11 -19.09 -16.48 -13.08
C ALA A 11 -18.29 -16.72 -14.36
N TYR A 12 -18.92 -17.40 -15.32
CA TYR A 12 -18.35 -17.58 -16.65
C TYR A 12 -18.64 -16.34 -17.51
N ASP A 13 -17.58 -15.73 -18.05
CA ASP A 13 -17.62 -14.45 -18.76
C ASP A 13 -17.54 -14.61 -20.29
N GLY A 14 -17.81 -15.81 -20.80
CA GLY A 14 -17.76 -16.11 -22.24
C GLY A 14 -16.43 -16.72 -22.72
N GLU A 15 -15.30 -16.34 -22.13
CA GLU A 15 -13.97 -16.90 -22.47
C GLU A 15 -13.25 -17.54 -21.27
N TYR A 16 -13.51 -17.08 -20.05
CA TYR A 16 -12.88 -17.60 -18.83
C TYR A 16 -13.77 -17.36 -17.60
N TYR A 17 -13.43 -18.06 -16.51
CA TYR A 17 -14.08 -17.86 -15.23
C TYR A 17 -13.46 -16.69 -14.50
N ARG A 18 -14.29 -15.73 -14.08
CA ARG A 18 -13.88 -14.59 -13.27
C ARG A 18 -14.50 -14.70 -11.87
N CYS A 19 -13.72 -14.38 -10.84
CA CYS A 19 -14.25 -14.18 -9.49
C CYS A 19 -14.66 -12.72 -9.35
N LEU A 20 -15.97 -12.46 -9.39
CA LEU A 20 -16.50 -11.12 -9.21
C LEU A 20 -16.78 -10.88 -7.73
N THR A 21 -16.35 -9.72 -7.25
CA THR A 21 -16.68 -9.21 -5.93
C THR A 21 -17.57 -8.00 -6.11
N GLY A 22 -18.82 -8.10 -5.65
CA GLY A 22 -19.81 -7.03 -5.77
C GLY A 22 -21.15 -7.52 -6.32
N PRO A 23 -22.10 -6.61 -6.60
CA PRO A 23 -23.47 -6.95 -6.98
C PRO A 23 -23.62 -7.44 -8.44
N TYR A 24 -22.53 -7.45 -9.21
CA TYR A 24 -22.56 -7.75 -10.64
C TYR A 24 -22.19 -9.21 -10.91
N ARG A 25 -22.94 -9.84 -11.83
CA ARG A 25 -22.70 -11.23 -12.25
C ARG A 25 -21.78 -11.35 -13.47
N LYS A 26 -21.60 -10.27 -14.23
CA LYS A 26 -20.75 -10.22 -15.42
C LYS A 26 -19.79 -9.04 -15.35
N TYR A 27 -18.65 -9.16 -16.02
CA TYR A 27 -17.68 -8.08 -16.08
C TYR A 27 -18.22 -6.89 -16.90
N GLU A 28 -18.94 -7.14 -17.98
CA GLU A 28 -19.46 -6.08 -18.84
C GLU A 28 -20.43 -5.18 -18.08
N ASP A 29 -21.31 -5.76 -17.27
CA ASP A 29 -22.28 -5.02 -16.44
C ASP A 29 -21.53 -4.09 -15.45
N ALA A 30 -20.51 -4.62 -14.77
CA ALA A 30 -19.69 -3.84 -13.85
C ALA A 30 -18.96 -2.70 -14.56
N ASN A 31 -18.42 -2.96 -15.75
CA ASN A 31 -17.69 -1.99 -16.56
C ASN A 31 -18.62 -0.89 -17.10
N GLN A 32 -19.84 -1.24 -17.53
CA GLN A 32 -20.84 -0.28 -17.98
C GLN A 32 -21.27 0.65 -16.84
N VAL A 33 -21.51 0.11 -15.64
CA VAL A 33 -21.83 0.93 -14.48
C VAL A 33 -20.67 1.82 -14.08
N ALA A 34 -19.42 1.33 -14.11
CA ALA A 34 -18.24 2.15 -13.84
C ALA A 34 -18.15 3.35 -14.81
N ARG A 35 -18.39 3.14 -16.11
CA ARG A 35 -18.43 4.23 -17.11
C ARG A 35 -19.56 5.21 -16.86
N TYR A 36 -20.76 4.73 -16.56
CA TYR A 36 -21.90 5.58 -16.26
C TYR A 36 -21.67 6.40 -14.98
N ALA A 37 -21.22 5.75 -13.91
CA ALA A 37 -20.91 6.39 -12.63
C ALA A 37 -19.81 7.44 -12.81
N SER A 38 -18.78 7.16 -13.61
CA SER A 38 -17.72 8.12 -13.89
C SER A 38 -18.26 9.39 -14.54
N LYS A 39 -19.14 9.24 -15.53
CA LYS A 39 -19.78 10.37 -16.23
C LYS A 39 -20.77 11.12 -15.34
N PHE A 40 -21.57 10.40 -14.55
CA PHE A 40 -22.61 10.97 -13.71
C PHE A 40 -22.06 11.72 -12.50
N LEU A 41 -21.00 11.16 -11.88
CA LEU A 41 -20.40 11.71 -10.66
C LEU A 41 -19.22 12.65 -10.94
N GLY A 42 -18.70 12.68 -12.18
CA GLY A 42 -17.54 13.50 -12.53
C GLY A 42 -16.24 13.06 -11.84
N ILE A 43 -16.16 11.79 -11.43
CA ILE A 43 -14.99 11.19 -10.78
C ILE A 43 -14.54 9.97 -11.58
N ASP A 44 -13.28 9.56 -11.45
CA ASP A 44 -12.80 8.36 -12.15
C ASP A 44 -13.19 7.08 -11.38
N VAL A 45 -14.14 6.31 -11.94
CA VAL A 45 -14.61 5.04 -11.38
C VAL A 45 -14.19 3.90 -12.30
N PHE A 46 -13.48 2.92 -11.77
CA PHE A 46 -12.98 1.77 -12.54
C PHE A 46 -13.22 0.44 -11.83
N VAL A 47 -13.33 -0.63 -12.62
CA VAL A 47 -13.41 -2.00 -12.12
C VAL A 47 -12.00 -2.50 -11.78
N ARG A 48 -11.81 -3.01 -10.55
CA ARG A 48 -10.53 -3.62 -10.15
C ARG A 48 -10.47 -5.05 -10.65
N GLU A 49 -9.52 -5.34 -11.53
CA GLU A 49 -9.22 -6.69 -11.99
C GLU A 49 -7.96 -7.22 -11.32
N GLY A 50 -8.03 -8.42 -10.74
CA GLY A 50 -6.89 -9.13 -10.19
C GLY A 50 -6.76 -10.50 -10.85
N GLN A 51 -5.58 -10.83 -11.37
CA GLN A 51 -5.31 -12.17 -11.87
C GLN A 51 -5.05 -13.12 -10.70
N ILE A 52 -5.90 -14.14 -10.52
CA ILE A 52 -5.58 -15.27 -9.64
C ILE A 52 -4.65 -16.20 -10.42
N VAL A 53 -3.36 -15.84 -10.44
CA VAL A 53 -2.34 -16.71 -11.04
C VAL A 53 -2.23 -17.96 -10.15
N LYS A 54 -2.76 -19.10 -10.62
CA LYS A 54 -2.27 -20.40 -10.12
C LYS A 54 -0.78 -20.42 -10.45
N GLN A 55 0.07 -20.50 -9.42
CA GLN A 55 1.51 -20.62 -9.59
C GLN A 55 1.84 -21.97 -10.24
N THR A 56 1.67 -22.06 -11.55
CA THR A 56 2.29 -23.08 -12.39
C THR A 56 3.48 -22.41 -13.05
N SER A 57 4.66 -22.71 -12.52
CA SER A 57 5.95 -22.44 -13.14
C SER A 57 5.94 -22.99 -14.57
N SER A 58 5.83 -22.11 -15.56
CA SER A 58 6.23 -22.44 -16.93
C SER A 58 6.91 -21.21 -17.53
N LYS A 59 8.21 -21.40 -17.80
CA LYS A 59 8.98 -20.53 -18.67
C LYS A 59 8.33 -20.52 -20.04
N LEU A 60 8.15 -19.34 -20.64
CA LEU A 60 8.58 -19.06 -22.00
C LEU A 60 8.59 -17.55 -22.24
N ASN A 61 9.68 -17.12 -22.86
CA ASN A 61 10.13 -15.75 -23.01
C ASN A 61 9.17 -14.91 -23.86
N SER A 62 8.80 -13.74 -23.34
CA SER A 62 8.71 -12.57 -24.19
C SER A 62 9.37 -11.39 -23.50
N SER A 63 10.23 -10.76 -24.28
CA SER A 63 11.23 -9.78 -23.94
C SER A 63 10.58 -8.45 -23.53
N ALA A 64 10.45 -8.24 -22.22
CA ALA A 64 10.55 -6.93 -21.60
C ALA A 64 11.22 -7.17 -20.26
N GLN A 65 12.47 -6.76 -20.16
CA GLN A 65 13.42 -7.16 -19.13
C GLN A 65 13.00 -6.60 -17.75
N SER A 66 12.04 -7.26 -17.10
CA SER A 66 11.76 -7.13 -15.67
C SER A 66 12.92 -7.77 -14.92
N LYS A 67 14.05 -7.07 -14.88
CA LYS A 67 14.96 -7.19 -13.74
C LYS A 67 14.11 -6.88 -12.52
N GLN A 68 14.05 -7.83 -11.59
CA GLN A 68 13.77 -7.54 -10.19
C GLN A 68 14.73 -6.42 -9.79
N ARG A 69 14.28 -5.18 -9.93
CA ARG A 69 15.02 -4.03 -9.42
C ARG A 69 14.60 -3.95 -7.97
N ALA A 70 15.44 -4.53 -7.11
CA ALA A 70 15.89 -3.75 -5.97
C ALA A 70 16.12 -2.32 -6.48
N ILE A 71 15.62 -1.33 -5.74
CA ILE A 71 15.78 0.10 -6.04
C ILE A 71 17.16 0.28 -6.67
N PRO A 72 17.26 0.66 -7.96
CA PRO A 72 18.55 0.77 -8.59
C PRO A 72 19.36 1.77 -7.77
N SER A 73 20.48 1.30 -7.23
CA SER A 73 21.38 2.00 -6.31
C SER A 73 22.07 3.23 -6.92
N ASN A 74 21.55 3.76 -8.04
CA ASN A 74 22.14 4.88 -8.79
C ASN A 74 21.11 5.94 -9.22
N GLU A 75 19.88 5.88 -8.72
CA GLU A 75 18.97 7.03 -8.75
C GLU A 75 18.65 7.33 -7.30
N THR A 76 19.46 8.17 -6.66
CA THR A 76 19.22 8.69 -5.32
C THR A 76 18.00 9.61 -5.38
N VAL A 77 16.82 9.02 -5.49
CA VAL A 77 15.56 9.74 -5.31
C VAL A 77 15.51 10.12 -3.84
N GLU A 78 15.98 11.32 -3.53
CA GLU A 78 15.87 11.88 -2.19
C GLU A 78 14.38 11.94 -1.82
N PRO A 79 13.94 11.22 -0.77
CA PRO A 79 12.54 11.26 -0.38
C PRO A 79 12.22 12.59 0.29
N ILE A 80 11.02 13.08 0.03
CA ILE A 80 10.46 14.19 0.79
C ILE A 80 10.05 13.65 2.15
N ILE A 81 10.68 14.15 3.21
CA ILE A 81 10.31 13.79 4.58
C ILE A 81 9.07 14.57 4.98
N THR A 82 7.97 13.86 5.16
CA THR A 82 6.69 14.43 5.56
C THR A 82 6.34 14.04 6.99
N ASN A 83 5.50 14.87 7.63
CA ASN A 83 4.84 14.54 8.89
C ASN A 83 5.84 14.10 9.98
N ARG A 84 6.92 14.89 10.10
CA ARG A 84 7.94 14.69 11.11
C ARG A 84 7.42 15.13 12.47
N THR A 85 7.55 14.25 13.45
CA THR A 85 7.19 14.50 14.85
C THR A 85 8.29 13.99 15.75
N THR A 86 8.59 14.73 16.79
CA THR A 86 9.63 14.37 17.77
C THR A 86 8.98 14.14 19.13
N ILE A 87 9.28 13.01 19.77
CA ILE A 87 8.83 12.69 21.12
C ILE A 87 10.03 12.14 21.90
N GLY A 88 10.49 12.90 22.89
CA GLY A 88 11.75 12.60 23.58
C GLY A 88 12.91 12.58 22.59
N ASP A 89 13.74 11.54 22.67
CA ASP A 89 14.96 11.41 21.85
C ASP A 89 14.73 10.73 20.49
N LEU A 90 13.46 10.57 20.09
CA LEU A 90 13.08 9.90 18.85
C LEU A 90 12.35 10.86 17.89
N SER A 91 12.80 10.87 16.64
CA SER A 91 12.13 11.52 15.52
C SER A 91 11.42 10.48 14.66
N TYR A 92 10.15 10.73 14.40
CA TYR A 92 9.26 9.88 13.62
C TYR A 92 8.80 10.60 12.37
N PHE A 93 8.77 9.92 11.22
CA PHE A 93 8.45 10.57 9.95
C PHE A 93 7.99 9.57 8.88
N ILE A 94 7.33 10.10 7.83
CA ILE A 94 6.92 9.32 6.66
C ILE A 94 7.72 9.82 5.45
N PRO A 95 8.63 9.00 4.88
CA PRO A 95 9.29 9.34 3.63
C PRO A 95 8.35 9.13 2.44
N VAL A 96 8.30 10.11 1.55
CA VAL A 96 7.57 10.03 0.27
C VAL A 96 8.59 10.10 -0.86
N PHE A 97 8.70 9.02 -1.62
CA PHE A 97 9.60 8.88 -2.77
C PHE A 97 8.84 9.24 -4.04
N HIS A 98 9.33 10.24 -4.76
CA HIS A 98 8.78 10.68 -6.04
C HIS A 98 9.58 10.06 -7.20
N GLY A 99 9.02 9.05 -7.88
CA GLY A 99 9.67 8.43 -9.04
C GLY A 99 8.77 7.40 -9.73
N ASN A 100 9.06 7.12 -11.01
CA ASN A 100 8.24 6.26 -11.89
C ASN A 100 8.06 4.82 -11.40
N SER A 101 8.87 4.38 -10.42
CA SER A 101 8.83 3.01 -9.88
C SER A 101 7.96 2.88 -8.62
N PHE A 102 7.45 3.98 -8.06
CA PHE A 102 6.66 3.96 -6.83
C PHE A 102 5.18 4.16 -7.13
N SER A 103 4.33 3.23 -6.69
CA SER A 103 2.89 3.41 -6.79
C SER A 103 2.41 4.39 -5.73
N PHE A 104 1.68 5.43 -6.15
CA PHE A 104 1.06 6.41 -5.27
C PHE A 104 -0.42 6.09 -5.09
N TYR A 105 -0.93 6.39 -3.91
CA TYR A 105 -2.36 6.45 -3.65
C TYR A 105 -2.71 7.83 -3.12
N HIS A 106 -3.76 8.42 -3.69
CA HIS A 106 -4.27 9.71 -3.25
C HIS A 106 -5.20 9.51 -2.05
N GLU A 107 -4.85 10.13 -0.93
CA GLU A 107 -5.71 10.23 0.25
C GLU A 107 -5.80 11.70 0.64
N LYS A 108 -7.03 12.25 0.56
CA LYS A 108 -7.28 13.71 0.55
C LYS A 108 -6.42 14.36 -0.56
N ASP A 109 -5.79 15.49 -0.27
CA ASP A 109 -4.95 16.24 -1.21
C ASP A 109 -3.48 15.78 -1.23
N LYS A 110 -3.17 14.60 -0.67
CA LYS A 110 -1.80 14.07 -0.57
C LYS A 110 -1.64 12.71 -1.25
N SER A 111 -0.48 12.53 -1.87
CA SER A 111 -0.06 11.25 -2.47
C SER A 111 0.86 10.51 -1.52
N TRP A 112 0.50 9.26 -1.21
CA TRP A 112 1.27 8.41 -0.32
C TRP A 112 1.78 7.18 -1.06
N ASN A 113 3.05 6.84 -0.85
CA ASN A 113 3.58 5.58 -1.33
C ASN A 113 3.04 4.41 -0.51
N ARG A 114 2.92 3.24 -1.15
CA ARG A 114 2.59 1.98 -0.49
C ARG A 114 3.66 0.95 -0.76
N PHE A 115 4.04 0.23 0.29
CA PHE A 115 5.21 -0.64 0.29
C PHE A 115 4.85 -2.06 0.72
N THR A 116 5.54 -3.05 0.17
CA THR A 116 5.65 -4.36 0.84
C THR A 116 6.49 -4.22 2.10
N TYR A 117 6.45 -5.22 2.98
CA TYR A 117 7.25 -5.18 4.19
C TYR A 117 8.75 -5.01 3.90
N SER A 118 9.29 -5.76 2.93
CA SER A 118 10.71 -5.66 2.56
C SER A 118 11.06 -4.27 2.03
N GLU A 119 10.21 -3.69 1.18
CA GLU A 119 10.41 -2.34 0.65
C GLU A 119 10.33 -1.28 1.77
N ALA A 120 9.43 -1.47 2.74
CA ALA A 120 9.26 -0.56 3.86
C ALA A 120 10.48 -0.54 4.80
N VAL A 121 11.05 -1.72 5.08
CA VAL A 121 12.31 -1.85 5.82
C VAL A 121 13.43 -1.12 5.09
N SER A 122 13.65 -1.45 3.81
CA SER A 122 14.72 -0.82 3.02
C SER A 122 14.55 0.69 2.88
N ALA A 123 13.31 1.19 2.78
CA ALA A 123 13.03 2.62 2.71
C ALA A 123 13.47 3.35 3.99
N CYS A 124 13.18 2.82 5.18
CA CYS A 124 13.64 3.42 6.43
C CYS A 124 15.16 3.28 6.61
N GLU A 125 15.74 2.12 6.30
CA GLU A 125 17.17 1.88 6.44
C GLU A 125 18.01 2.80 5.56
N SER A 126 17.53 3.11 4.34
CA SER A 126 18.19 4.07 3.44
C SER A 126 18.31 5.48 4.03
N LEU A 127 17.53 5.79 5.07
CA LEU A 127 17.50 7.06 5.77
C LEU A 127 18.10 6.97 7.17
N ASN A 128 18.92 5.94 7.42
CA ASN A 128 19.49 5.63 8.74
C ASN A 128 18.43 5.52 9.86
N ALA A 129 17.24 5.04 9.48
CA ALA A 129 16.09 4.90 10.35
C ALA A 129 15.62 3.45 10.38
N LYS A 130 14.70 3.14 11.29
CA LYS A 130 14.03 1.83 11.39
C LYS A 130 12.54 1.99 11.26
N LEU A 131 11.82 0.91 10.93
CA LEU A 131 10.38 0.92 11.12
C LEU A 131 10.03 1.14 12.59
N VAL A 132 8.92 1.83 12.81
CA VAL A 132 8.30 1.92 14.13
C VAL A 132 7.97 0.54 14.67
N ASN A 133 8.04 0.36 15.98
CA ASN A 133 7.56 -0.85 16.64
C ASN A 133 6.20 -0.60 17.33
N LYS A 134 5.72 -1.60 18.08
CA LYS A 134 4.44 -1.51 18.79
C LYS A 134 4.41 -0.36 19.81
N ASP A 135 5.46 -0.23 20.61
CA ASP A 135 5.54 0.77 21.68
C ASP A 135 5.63 2.19 21.12
N ASP A 136 6.31 2.35 20.00
CA ASP A 136 6.33 3.61 19.25
C ASP A 136 4.94 4.02 18.81
N LEU A 137 4.16 3.10 18.24
CA LEU A 137 2.82 3.38 17.77
C LEU A 137 1.88 3.80 18.92
N GLU A 138 2.00 3.14 20.08
CA GLU A 138 1.26 3.49 21.28
C GLU A 138 1.67 4.86 21.84
N ARG A 139 2.96 5.18 21.80
CA ARG A 139 3.45 6.51 22.19
C ARG A 139 2.89 7.59 21.27
N LEU A 140 2.93 7.37 19.96
CA LEU A 140 2.46 8.31 18.94
C LEU A 140 0.96 8.59 19.05
N SER A 141 0.15 7.57 19.32
CA SER A 141 -1.30 7.73 19.44
C SER A 141 -1.72 8.61 20.64
N LYS A 142 -0.86 8.74 21.65
CA LYS A 142 -1.10 9.58 22.84
C LYS A 142 -0.66 11.04 22.68
N HIS A 143 0.31 11.31 21.80
CA HIS A 143 1.00 12.61 21.73
C HIS A 143 0.68 13.43 20.48
N GLU A 144 0.05 12.83 19.46
CA GLU A 144 -0.07 13.48 18.16
C GLU A 144 -1.51 13.51 17.63
N SER A 145 -1.88 14.64 17.01
CA SER A 145 -3.08 14.70 16.17
C SER A 145 -2.82 13.95 14.86
N LEU A 146 -3.36 12.74 14.80
CA LEU A 146 -3.17 11.79 13.70
C LEU A 146 -3.89 12.22 12.39
N GLU A 147 -4.62 13.33 12.39
CA GLU A 147 -5.40 13.80 11.24
C GLU A 147 -4.56 14.15 10.01
N THR A 148 -3.27 14.45 10.23
CA THR A 148 -2.33 14.84 9.18
C THR A 148 -1.74 13.66 8.41
N TRP A 149 -1.98 12.43 8.88
CA TRP A 149 -1.41 11.18 8.38
C TRP A 149 -2.40 10.39 7.56
N PRO A 150 -1.93 9.46 6.71
CA PRO A 150 -2.83 8.60 5.98
C PRO A 150 -3.48 7.55 6.92
N GLN A 151 -4.79 7.43 6.88
CA GLN A 151 -5.58 6.60 7.82
C GLN A 151 -6.34 5.47 7.12
N ILE A 152 -6.43 5.48 5.78
CA ILE A 152 -7.21 4.48 5.03
C ILE A 152 -6.66 3.05 5.18
N LEU A 153 -5.34 2.90 5.31
CA LEU A 153 -4.66 1.62 5.46
C LEU A 153 -3.83 1.56 6.75
N PRO A 154 -3.60 0.35 7.28
CA PRO A 154 -2.68 0.17 8.40
C PRO A 154 -1.21 0.30 7.95
N TYR A 155 -0.32 0.25 8.92
CA TYR A 155 1.11 0.47 8.78
C TYR A 155 1.87 -0.83 9.00
N TRP A 156 2.94 -1.02 8.22
CA TRP A 156 3.98 -1.96 8.59
C TRP A 156 4.71 -1.48 9.83
N ILE A 157 4.91 -2.39 10.78
CA ILE A 157 5.76 -2.18 11.95
C ILE A 157 6.87 -3.24 11.99
N GLU A 158 7.86 -3.02 12.85
CA GLU A 158 8.99 -3.93 13.09
C GLU A 158 8.50 -5.37 13.30
N GLY A 159 9.17 -6.34 12.66
CA GLY A 159 8.82 -7.77 12.73
C GLY A 159 7.79 -8.23 11.71
N GLY A 160 7.32 -7.35 10.82
CA GLY A 160 6.36 -7.72 9.77
C GLY A 160 4.91 -7.72 10.21
N TYR A 161 4.63 -7.19 11.41
CA TYR A 161 3.27 -7.00 11.88
C TYR A 161 2.62 -5.78 11.22
N VAL A 162 1.30 -5.73 11.26
CA VAL A 162 0.51 -4.66 10.65
C VAL A 162 -0.49 -4.11 11.65
N ARG A 163 -0.43 -2.80 11.90
CA ARG A 163 -1.30 -2.12 12.87
C ARG A 163 -1.78 -0.77 12.38
N ASN A 164 -2.98 -0.37 12.80
CA ASN A 164 -3.43 1.02 12.66
C ASN A 164 -3.10 1.84 13.92
N PHE A 165 -3.40 3.14 13.93
CA PHE A 165 -3.11 4.02 15.06
C PHE A 165 -3.89 3.75 16.33
N LYS A 166 -4.99 3.01 16.25
CA LYS A 166 -5.73 2.53 17.44
C LYS A 166 -5.06 1.32 18.07
N GLY A 167 -3.97 0.83 17.47
CA GLY A 167 -3.25 -0.38 17.90
C GLY A 167 -3.92 -1.68 17.44
N GLU A 168 -4.97 -1.59 16.62
CA GLU A 168 -5.68 -2.75 16.07
C GLU A 168 -4.79 -3.46 15.06
N GLU A 169 -4.75 -4.79 15.14
CA GLU A 169 -3.92 -5.64 14.30
C GLU A 169 -4.68 -6.12 13.06
N TYR A 170 -3.97 -6.22 11.93
CA TYR A 170 -4.53 -6.67 10.66
C TYR A 170 -3.70 -7.80 10.08
N SER A 171 -4.35 -8.69 9.33
CA SER A 171 -3.66 -9.69 8.54
C SER A 171 -3.04 -9.05 7.30
N SER A 172 -1.89 -9.59 6.88
CA SER A 172 -1.17 -9.15 5.70
C SER A 172 -0.50 -10.32 5.00
N THR A 173 -0.03 -10.07 3.79
CA THR A 173 0.74 -11.02 3.00
C THR A 173 2.04 -10.35 2.57
N LYS A 174 3.01 -11.14 2.08
CA LYS A 174 4.25 -10.61 1.51
C LYS A 174 4.05 -9.60 0.37
N ASN A 175 2.91 -9.64 -0.30
CA ASN A 175 2.55 -8.76 -1.41
C ASN A 175 1.67 -7.58 -0.98
N SER A 176 1.28 -7.50 0.30
CA SER A 176 0.46 -6.40 0.79
C SER A 176 1.20 -5.08 0.66
N LYS A 177 0.54 -4.07 0.08
CA LYS A 177 1.08 -2.72 -0.12
C LYS A 177 0.43 -1.78 0.90
N LEU A 178 1.17 -1.42 1.93
CA LEU A 178 0.68 -0.67 3.09
C LEU A 178 1.53 0.58 3.35
N TYR A 179 1.09 1.42 4.28
CA TYR A 179 1.88 2.55 4.72
C TYR A 179 3.04 2.10 5.60
N LEU A 180 4.03 2.98 5.75
CA LEU A 180 5.15 2.77 6.65
C LEU A 180 5.35 4.01 7.50
N ARG A 181 6.05 3.84 8.62
CA ARG A 181 6.59 4.96 9.37
C ARG A 181 7.96 4.62 9.91
N CYS A 182 8.87 5.59 9.79
CA CYS A 182 10.23 5.44 10.24
C CYS A 182 10.42 6.13 11.59
N ARG A 183 11.33 5.58 12.40
CA ARG A 183 11.87 6.17 13.62
C ARG A 183 13.38 6.27 13.49
N GLN A 184 13.95 7.37 13.96
CA GLN A 184 15.38 7.53 14.12
C GLN A 184 15.69 8.25 15.44
N PRO A 185 16.82 7.96 16.09
CA PRO A 185 17.32 8.80 17.17
C PRO A 185 17.51 10.24 16.69
N LEU A 186 17.33 11.21 17.58
CA LEU A 186 17.81 12.57 17.32
C LEU A 186 19.34 12.55 17.28
N ASN A 187 19.92 12.99 16.16
CA ASN A 187 21.34 13.32 16.10
C ASN A 187 21.53 14.64 16.86
N ILE A 188 21.77 14.54 18.17
CA ILE A 188 22.21 15.64 19.03
C ILE A 188 23.74 15.63 19.05
#